data_AF-B2VS56-F1
#
_entry.id   AF-B2VS56-F1
#
_cell.length_a   1.000
_cell.length_b   1.000
_cell.length_c   1.000
_cell.angle_alpha   90.00
_cell.angle_beta   90.00
_cell.angle_gamma   90.00
#
_symmetry.space_group_name_H-M   'P 1'
#
loop_
_entity.id
_entity.type
_entity.pdbx_description
1 polymer ?
#
loop_
_entity_poly.entity_id
_entity_poly.type
_entity_poly.pdbx_seq_one_letter_code
_entity_poly.pdbx_strand_id
1 'polypeptide(L)'
;MQFTTPLAFLALAFSVAANPTPRDMGAWNATVETNGSQLELFAMFVSDSYPMGIRCQCNGTICRPQTFSWEYDGNLLKLTQNVEKPNLMTVFGHASLELDPVTKSGNAIVHVTSAIA
;
A
#
# COMPACT_ATOMS: atom_id res chain seq x y z
N MET A 1 39.23 -56.00 -6.63
CA MET A 1 38.22 -55.37 -5.77
C MET A 1 38.10 -53.92 -6.22
N GLN A 2 36.99 -53.55 -6.87
CA GLN A 2 36.73 -52.16 -7.27
C GLN A 2 35.78 -51.54 -6.24
N PHE A 3 36.24 -50.49 -5.57
CA PHE A 3 35.41 -49.68 -4.68
C PHE A 3 34.82 -48.52 -5.48
N THR A 4 33.50 -48.50 -5.53
CA THR A 4 32.69 -47.39 -6.05
C THR A 4 32.44 -46.39 -4.93
N THR A 5 32.81 -45.12 -5.09
CA THR A 5 32.40 -44.02 -4.21
C THR A 5 31.50 -43.05 -4.97
N PRO A 6 30.26 -42.80 -4.52
CA PRO A 6 29.35 -41.90 -5.20
C PRO A 6 29.54 -40.43 -4.79
N LEU A 7 29.42 -39.60 -5.82
CA LEU A 7 29.18 -38.16 -5.89
C LEU A 7 28.61 -37.50 -4.61
N ALA A 8 29.36 -36.54 -4.07
CA ALA A 8 28.85 -35.54 -3.15
C ALA A 8 28.20 -34.39 -3.94
N PHE A 9 26.87 -34.35 -3.98
CA PHE A 9 26.12 -33.20 -4.47
C PHE A 9 26.13 -32.10 -3.41
N LEU A 10 26.83 -31.00 -3.66
CA LEU A 10 26.63 -29.74 -2.94
C LEU A 10 25.30 -29.12 -3.40
N ALA A 11 24.26 -29.24 -2.58
CA ALA A 11 23.06 -28.43 -2.72
C ALA A 11 23.35 -27.01 -2.21
N LEU A 12 23.38 -26.04 -3.12
CA LEU A 12 23.33 -24.62 -2.78
C LEU A 12 21.96 -24.35 -2.14
N ALA A 13 21.94 -24.21 -0.82
CA ALA A 13 20.79 -23.69 -0.10
C ALA A 13 20.62 -22.21 -0.46
N PHE A 14 19.74 -21.92 -1.41
CA PHE A 14 19.18 -20.58 -1.55
C PHE A 14 18.32 -20.33 -0.31
N SER A 15 18.89 -19.66 0.69
CA SER A 15 18.12 -19.05 1.75
C SER A 15 17.28 -17.95 1.11
N VAL A 16 16.05 -18.30 0.72
CA VAL A 16 15.00 -17.31 0.46
C VAL A 16 14.84 -16.60 1.80
N ALA A 17 15.38 -15.38 1.89
CA ALA A 17 15.01 -14.49 2.97
C ALA A 17 13.48 -14.39 2.90
N ALA A 18 12.80 -15.03 3.84
CA ALA A 18 11.42 -14.73 4.10
C ALA A 18 11.43 -13.26 4.51
N ASN A 19 11.17 -12.35 3.56
CA ASN A 19 10.70 -11.04 3.91
C ASN A 19 9.51 -11.31 4.82
N PRO A 20 9.56 -10.96 6.11
CA PRO A 20 8.37 -11.08 6.93
C PRO A 20 7.32 -10.27 6.20
N THR A 21 6.29 -10.94 5.67
CA THR A 21 5.09 -10.27 5.17
C THR A 21 4.74 -9.23 6.23
N PRO A 22 4.73 -7.93 5.90
CA PRO A 22 4.45 -6.91 6.88
C PRO A 22 3.19 -7.34 7.63
N ARG A 23 3.29 -7.48 8.95
CA ARG A 23 2.15 -7.76 9.81
C ARG A 23 1.07 -6.78 9.39
N ASP A 24 -0.09 -7.25 8.93
CA ASP A 24 -1.10 -6.41 8.26
C ASP A 24 -1.26 -5.07 8.99
N MET A 25 -0.66 -4.02 8.43
CA MET A 25 -0.58 -2.70 9.06
C MET A 25 -1.83 -1.88 8.71
N GLY A 26 -2.76 -2.49 7.96
CA GLY A 26 -3.96 -1.87 7.45
C GLY A 26 -3.96 -1.70 5.94
N ALA A 27 -5.05 -1.15 5.47
CA ALA A 27 -5.28 -0.80 4.08
C ALA A 27 -6.14 0.45 3.97
N TRP A 28 -6.06 1.12 2.83
CA TRP A 28 -7.01 2.15 2.45
C TRP A 28 -8.01 1.58 1.45
N ASN A 29 -9.29 1.82 1.67
CA ASN A 29 -10.26 1.79 0.58
C ASN A 29 -10.29 3.19 -0.06
N ALA A 30 -9.75 3.33 -1.27
CA ALA A 30 -9.54 4.62 -1.92
C ALA A 30 -10.31 4.72 -3.23
N THR A 31 -10.97 5.86 -3.43
CA THR A 31 -11.66 6.25 -4.66
C THR A 31 -11.02 7.53 -5.18
N VAL A 32 -10.66 7.52 -6.45
CA VAL A 32 -10.21 8.71 -7.19
C VAL A 32 -11.28 9.07 -8.19
N GLU A 33 -11.59 10.36 -8.30
CA GLU A 33 -12.52 10.88 -9.30
C GLU A 33 -12.01 12.19 -9.89
N THR A 34 -12.38 12.49 -11.13
CA THR A 34 -12.14 13.80 -11.72
C THR A 34 -13.34 14.71 -11.49
N ASN A 35 -13.10 15.88 -10.90
CA ASN A 35 -14.05 16.98 -10.84
C ASN A 35 -13.55 18.11 -11.77
N GLY A 36 -14.08 18.16 -12.99
CA GLY A 36 -13.57 19.06 -14.02
C GLY A 36 -12.12 18.72 -14.42
N SER A 37 -11.19 19.65 -14.21
CA SER A 37 -9.75 19.44 -14.45
C SER A 37 -8.99 18.97 -13.22
N GLN A 38 -9.66 18.86 -12.06
CA GLN A 38 -9.03 18.48 -10.81
C GLN A 38 -9.33 17.02 -10.47
N LEU A 39 -8.37 16.37 -9.82
CA LEU A 39 -8.60 15.07 -9.21
C LEU A 39 -8.95 15.25 -7.73
N GLU A 40 -9.96 14.50 -7.30
CA GLU A 40 -10.34 14.35 -5.91
C GLU A 40 -10.06 12.91 -5.46
N LEU A 41 -9.68 12.75 -4.20
CA LEU A 41 -9.44 11.45 -3.60
C LEU A 41 -10.18 11.33 -2.28
N PHE A 42 -10.89 10.22 -2.13
CA PHE A 42 -11.53 9.79 -0.89
C PHE A 42 -10.92 8.47 -0.48
N ALA A 43 -10.35 8.40 0.72
CA ALA A 43 -9.80 7.15 1.25
C ALA A 43 -10.24 6.90 2.69
N MET A 44 -10.37 5.64 3.06
CA MET A 44 -10.62 5.22 4.43
C MET A 44 -9.53 4.23 4.84
N PHE A 45 -8.63 4.67 5.71
CA PHE A 45 -7.61 3.80 6.29
C PHE A 45 -8.22 2.95 7.39
N VAL A 46 -8.05 1.64 7.35
CA VAL A 46 -8.51 0.70 8.38
C VAL A 46 -7.36 -0.20 8.79
N SER A 47 -7.21 -0.40 10.10
CA SER A 47 -6.27 -1.35 10.71
C SER A 47 -6.80 -1.79 12.07
N ASP A 48 -6.16 -2.78 12.70
CA ASP A 48 -6.52 -3.24 14.05
C ASP A 48 -6.51 -2.11 15.10
N SER A 49 -5.61 -1.14 14.95
CA SER A 49 -5.53 0.03 15.86
C SER A 49 -6.53 1.14 15.53
N TYR A 50 -7.15 1.08 14.35
CA TYR A 50 -8.15 2.03 13.85
C TYR A 50 -9.37 1.29 13.27
N PRO A 51 -10.16 0.57 14.10
CA PRO A 51 -11.27 -0.25 13.62
C PRO A 51 -12.43 0.57 13.04
N MET A 52 -12.58 1.83 13.46
CA MET A 52 -13.55 2.79 12.87
C MET A 52 -13.02 3.50 11.63
N GLY A 53 -11.74 3.26 11.31
CA GLY A 53 -11.01 3.86 10.23
C GLY A 53 -10.63 5.34 10.43
N ILE A 54 -9.75 5.83 9.57
CA ILE A 54 -9.40 7.24 9.44
C ILE A 54 -9.87 7.71 8.07
N ARG A 55 -10.83 8.63 8.06
CA ARG A 55 -11.32 9.23 6.82
C ARG A 55 -10.29 10.22 6.29
N CYS A 56 -9.91 10.02 5.04
CA CYS A 56 -8.99 10.84 4.29
C CYS A 56 -9.72 11.42 3.07
N GLN A 57 -9.63 12.73 2.86
CA GLN A 57 -10.23 13.40 1.72
C GLN A 57 -9.28 14.46 1.20
N CYS A 58 -9.05 14.46 -0.11
CA CYS A 58 -8.24 15.45 -0.80
C CYS A 58 -9.03 16.09 -1.93
N ASN A 59 -9.00 17.41 -1.98
CA ASN A 59 -9.47 18.19 -3.12
C ASN A 59 -8.24 18.88 -3.74
N GLY A 60 -7.79 18.35 -4.89
CA GLY A 60 -6.49 18.69 -5.46
C GLY A 60 -5.34 18.40 -4.48
N THR A 61 -4.57 19.42 -4.14
CA THR A 61 -3.41 19.31 -3.23
C THR A 61 -3.76 19.44 -1.74
N ILE A 62 -5.01 19.76 -1.40
CA ILE A 62 -5.42 20.01 -0.02
C ILE A 62 -6.05 18.74 0.55
N CYS A 63 -5.38 18.13 1.52
CA CYS A 63 -5.81 16.89 2.16
C CYS A 63 -6.22 17.08 3.63
N ARG A 64 -7.22 16.29 4.06
CA ARG A 64 -7.61 16.12 5.45
C ARG A 64 -7.63 14.62 5.77
N PRO A 65 -6.98 14.15 6.85
CA PRO A 65 -6.11 14.93 7.75
C PRO A 65 -4.85 15.43 7.03
N GLN A 66 -4.17 16.45 7.59
CA GLN A 66 -2.92 16.99 7.02
C GLN A 66 -1.76 15.98 7.05
N THR A 67 -1.92 14.89 7.79
CA THR A 67 -0.99 13.78 7.84
C THR A 67 -1.12 12.83 6.65
N PHE A 68 -2.11 13.03 5.78
CA PHE A 68 -2.37 12.18 4.62
C PHE A 68 -1.96 12.89 3.33
N SER A 69 -1.31 12.14 2.45
CA SER A 69 -0.92 12.58 1.11
C SER A 69 -1.05 11.45 0.10
N TRP A 70 -1.16 11.80 -1.16
CA TRP A 70 -1.40 10.86 -2.24
C TRP A 70 -0.74 11.34 -3.54
N GLU A 71 -0.46 10.40 -4.44
CA GLU A 71 0.04 10.64 -5.78
C GLU A 71 -0.66 9.67 -6.74
N TYR A 72 -1.03 10.16 -7.93
CA TYR A 72 -1.62 9.34 -8.98
C TYR A 72 -1.01 9.69 -10.33
N ASP A 73 -0.43 8.70 -11.01
CA ASP A 73 0.26 8.86 -12.30
C ASP A 73 -0.60 8.45 -13.52
N GLY A 74 -1.87 8.12 -13.30
CA GLY A 74 -2.81 7.65 -14.33
C GLY A 74 -3.04 6.14 -14.34
N ASN A 75 -2.23 5.36 -13.62
CA ASN A 75 -2.48 3.93 -13.41
C ASN A 75 -2.12 3.45 -11.99
N LEU A 76 -1.18 4.11 -11.32
CA LEU A 76 -0.73 3.74 -9.99
C LEU A 76 -1.13 4.82 -8.99
N LEU A 77 -1.91 4.40 -7.98
CA LEU A 77 -2.21 5.22 -6.82
C LEU A 77 -1.21 4.91 -5.71
N LYS A 78 -0.55 5.93 -5.18
CA LYS A 78 0.33 5.85 -4.00
C LYS A 78 -0.27 6.66 -2.86
N LEU A 79 -0.32 6.08 -1.67
CA LEU A 79 -0.85 6.70 -0.48
C LEU A 79 0.20 6.72 0.64
N THR A 80 0.25 7.83 1.36
CA THR A 80 1.13 8.01 2.53
C THR A 80 0.34 8.64 3.67
N GLN A 81 0.49 8.11 4.88
CA GLN A 81 -0.20 8.65 6.06
C GLN A 81 0.65 8.55 7.32
N ASN A 82 0.69 9.61 8.13
CA ASN A 82 1.18 9.49 9.51
C ASN A 82 0.04 9.02 10.42
N VAL A 83 0.31 7.94 11.16
CA VAL A 83 -0.59 7.34 12.14
C VAL A 83 0.06 7.38 13.52
N GLU A 84 -0.75 7.49 14.57
CA GLU A 84 -0.29 7.61 15.96
C GLU A 84 -0.35 6.28 16.72
N LYS A 85 -1.18 5.35 16.27
CA LYS A 85 -1.40 4.04 16.87
C LYS A 85 -0.99 2.92 15.90
N PRO A 86 -0.49 1.78 16.39
CA PRO A 86 -0.15 1.50 17.80
C PRO A 86 1.09 2.27 18.30
N ASN A 87 1.85 2.85 17.38
CA ASN A 87 2.97 3.75 17.62
C ASN A 87 2.94 4.85 16.55
N LEU A 88 3.61 5.98 16.81
CA LEU A 88 3.81 7.01 15.81
C LEU A 88 4.66 6.44 14.66
N MET A 89 4.14 6.51 13.44
CA MET A 89 4.84 6.09 12.22
C MET A 89 4.17 6.65 10.97
N THR A 90 4.93 6.70 9.88
CA THR A 90 4.43 6.93 8.53
C THR A 90 4.23 5.60 7.83
N VAL A 91 3.03 5.35 7.32
CA VAL A 91 2.69 4.16 6.51
C VAL A 91 2.57 4.53 5.04
N PHE A 92 2.94 3.59 4.18
CA PHE A 92 2.97 3.76 2.72
C PHE A 92 2.31 2.58 2.02
N GLY A 93 1.54 2.85 0.97
CA GLY A 93 0.93 1.81 0.14
C GLY A 93 0.78 2.26 -1.30
N HIS A 94 0.62 1.28 -2.20
CA HIS A 94 0.29 1.54 -3.59
C HIS A 94 -0.60 0.45 -4.17
N ALA A 95 -1.41 0.81 -5.16
CA ALA A 95 -2.21 -0.14 -5.94
C ALA A 95 -2.46 0.39 -7.36
N SER A 96 -2.69 -0.53 -8.30
CA SER A 96 -3.19 -0.16 -9.62
C SER A 96 -4.60 0.38 -9.49
N LEU A 97 -4.89 1.49 -10.16
CA LEU A 97 -6.19 2.12 -10.24
C LEU A 97 -6.35 2.73 -11.63
N GLU A 98 -7.33 2.23 -12.37
CA GLU A 98 -7.75 2.79 -13.64
C GLU A 98 -9.06 3.55 -13.43
N LEU A 99 -9.17 4.74 -14.04
CA LEU A 99 -10.40 5.51 -14.03
C LEU A 99 -11.33 5.01 -15.13
N ASP A 100 -12.59 4.77 -14.79
CA ASP A 100 -13.63 4.52 -15.77
C ASP A 100 -13.79 5.75 -16.69
N PRO A 101 -13.75 5.59 -18.02
CA PRO A 101 -13.78 6.71 -18.94
C PRO A 101 -15.13 7.44 -18.99
N VAL A 102 -16.22 6.81 -18.52
CA VAL A 102 -17.58 7.35 -18.46
C VAL A 102 -17.82 8.06 -17.14
N THR A 103 -17.61 7.39 -16.00
CA THR A 103 -17.84 8.00 -14.67
C THR A 103 -16.70 8.88 -14.21
N LYS A 104 -15.54 8.79 -14.87
CA LYS A 104 -14.29 9.44 -14.50
C LYS A 104 -13.85 9.13 -13.07
N SER A 105 -14.17 7.94 -12.59
CA SER A 105 -13.87 7.49 -11.24
C SER A 105 -13.30 6.07 -11.23
N GLY A 106 -12.50 5.76 -10.22
CA GLY A 106 -11.92 4.45 -10.00
C GLY A 106 -11.76 4.18 -8.51
N ASN A 107 -11.78 2.90 -8.12
CA ASN A 107 -11.62 2.48 -6.73
C ASN A 107 -10.56 1.39 -6.62
N ALA A 108 -9.76 1.43 -5.55
CA ALA A 108 -8.79 0.39 -5.24
C ALA A 108 -8.64 0.22 -3.72
N ILE A 109 -8.38 -1.02 -3.31
CA ILE A 109 -7.87 -1.32 -1.97
C ILE A 109 -6.34 -1.24 -2.02
N VAL A 110 -5.79 -0.29 -1.28
CA VAL A 110 -4.36 -0.04 -1.18
C VAL A 110 -3.87 -0.63 0.13
N HIS A 111 -3.15 -1.74 0.10
CA HIS A 111 -2.55 -2.31 1.30
C HIS A 111 -1.32 -1.50 1.73
N VAL A 112 -1.06 -1.42 3.03
CA VAL A 112 0.22 -0.90 3.53
C VAL A 112 1.33 -1.85 3.12
N THR A 113 2.30 -1.33 2.38
CA THR A 113 3.47 -2.05 1.86
C THR A 113 4.73 -1.81 2.68
N SER A 114 4.83 -0.67 3.36
CA SER A 114 5.96 -0.32 4.22
C SER A 114 5.57 0.71 5.28
N ALA A 115 6.38 0.83 6.33
CA ALA A 115 6.23 1.86 7.35
C ALA A 115 7.60 2.32 7.89
N ILE A 116 7.68 3.56 8.35
CA ILE A 116 8.85 4.19 8.97
C ILE A 116 8.41 4.80 10.30
N ALA A 117 9.07 4.45 11.40
CA ALA A 117 8.82 4.98 12.74
C ALA A 117 9.81 6.07 13.14
#